data_AF-A0A2A5XP01-F1
#
_entry.id   AF-A0A2A5XP01-F1
#
_cell.length_a   1.000
_cell.length_b   1.000
_cell.length_c   1.000
_cell.angle_alpha   90.00
_cell.angle_beta   90.00
_cell.angle_gamma   90.00
#
_symmetry.space_group_name_H-M   'P 1'
#
loop_
_entity.id
_entity.type
_entity.pdbx_description
1 polymer ?
#
loop_
_entity_poly.entity_id
_entity_poly.type
_entity_poly.pdbx_seq_one_letter_code
_entity_poly.pdbx_strand_id
1 'polypeptide(L)' 'MKNLILLLFLPLLSIGQDNSQITYYGKDFFRLEGTVIPDSLKENRYDRLPFSYKNIVRKPVWDLSKSSA' A
#
# COMPACT_ATOMS: atom_id res chain seq x y z
N MET A 1 43.61 -35.30 12.07
CA MET A 1 42.41 -35.57 11.22
C MET A 1 41.10 -35.16 11.88
N LYS A 2 40.92 -35.31 13.21
CA LYS A 2 39.68 -34.96 13.93
C LYS A 2 39.22 -33.50 13.76
N ASN A 3 40.17 -32.56 13.68
CA ASN A 3 39.87 -31.13 13.52
C ASN A 3 39.54 -30.74 12.06
N LEU A 4 39.84 -31.60 11.08
CA LEU A 4 39.54 -31.37 9.66
C LEU A 4 38.05 -31.61 9.36
N ILE A 5 37.41 -32.51 10.12
CA ILE A 5 35.98 -32.82 10.00
C ILE A 5 35.13 -31.62 10.44
N LEU A 6 35.60 -30.81 11.39
CA LEU A 6 34.88 -29.62 11.87
C LEU A 6 34.73 -28.56 10.77
N LEU A 7 35.70 -28.47 9.84
CA LEU A 7 35.67 -27.53 8.71
C LEU A 7 34.64 -27.91 7.63
N LEU A 8 34.21 -29.18 7.56
CA LEU A 8 33.21 -29.63 6.59
C LEU A 8 31.79 -29.14 6.93
N PHE A 9 31.55 -28.70 8.18
CA PHE A 9 30.25 -28.17 8.60
C PHE A 9 30.13 -26.65 8.53
N LEU A 10 31.22 -25.92 8.21
CA LEU A 10 31.19 -24.46 8.05
C LEU A 10 30.15 -23.94 7.03
N PRO A 11 29.94 -24.56 5.85
CA PRO A 11 28.99 -24.04 4.87
C PRO A 11 27.51 -24.22 5.27
N LEU A 12 27.21 -25.01 6.31
CA LEU A 12 25.84 -25.15 6.84
C LEU A 12 25.36 -23.93 7.63
N LEU A 13 26.27 -23.03 8.02
CA LEU A 13 25.93 -21.77 8.71
C LEU A 13 25.57 -20.64 7.73
N SER A 14 25.76 -20.84 6.43
CA SER A 14 25.51 -19.84 5.37
C SER A 14 24.10 -19.92 4.80
N ILE A 15 23.08 -20.11 5.64
CA ILE A 15 21.68 -20.07 5.20
C ILE A 15 21.35 -18.62 4.83
N GLY A 16 21.02 -18.41 3.55
CA GLY A 16 20.84 -17.12 2.91
C GLY A 16 19.79 -16.25 3.58
N GLN A 17 20.22 -15.06 4.02
CA GLN A 17 19.33 -13.94 4.27
C GLN A 17 19.17 -13.19 2.95
N ASP A 18 18.08 -13.46 2.22
CA ASP A 18 17.64 -12.56 1.17
C ASP A 18 17.17 -11.27 1.84
N ASN A 19 18.05 -10.27 1.89
CA ASN A 19 17.74 -8.95 2.42
C ASN A 19 17.05 -8.11 1.32
N SER A 20 16.03 -8.68 0.67
CA SER A 20 15.24 -7.97 -0.32
C SER A 20 14.59 -6.79 0.40
N GLN A 21 15.14 -5.60 0.20
CA GLN A 21 14.67 -4.40 0.88
C GLN A 21 13.24 -4.11 0.41
N ILE A 22 12.29 -4.18 1.34
CA ILE A 22 10.88 -3.88 1.04
C ILE A 22 10.81 -2.44 0.53
N THR A 23 10.33 -2.29 -0.70
CA THR A 23 10.12 -0.97 -1.32
C THR A 23 8.64 -0.62 -1.22
N TYR A 24 8.34 0.51 -0.56
CA TYR A 24 6.99 1.02 -0.43
C TYR A 24 6.72 2.04 -1.54
N TYR A 25 5.58 1.90 -2.21
CA TYR A 25 5.17 2.78 -3.29
C TYR A 25 3.96 3.61 -2.87
N GLY A 26 4.01 4.91 -3.17
CA GLY A 26 2.92 5.84 -2.90
C GLY A 26 1.77 5.70 -3.90
N LYS A 27 0.71 6.47 -3.65
CA LYS A 27 -0.49 6.52 -4.51
C LYS A 27 -0.21 6.82 -5.99
N ASP A 28 0.88 7.53 -6.30
CA ASP A 28 1.19 7.99 -7.65
C ASP A 28 1.73 6.84 -8.54
N PHE A 29 2.08 5.71 -7.93
CA PHE A 29 2.47 4.48 -8.65
C PHE A 29 1.28 3.60 -9.04
N PHE A 30 0.09 3.87 -8.49
CA PHE A 30 -1.09 3.02 -8.68
C PHE A 30 -2.31 3.81 -9.11
N ARG A 31 -2.96 3.33 -10.17
CA ARG A 31 -4.27 3.83 -10.60
C ARG A 31 -5.34 3.44 -9.59
N LEU A 32 -6.22 4.39 -9.25
CA LEU A 32 -7.38 4.13 -8.41
C LEU A 32 -8.52 3.59 -9.28
N GLU A 33 -9.03 2.41 -8.93
CA GLU A 33 -10.15 1.76 -9.59
C GLU A 33 -11.40 1.75 -8.70
N GLY A 34 -12.55 1.32 -9.24
CA GLY A 34 -13.81 1.24 -8.49
C GLY A 34 -14.52 2.60 -8.29
N THR A 35 -14.12 3.62 -9.05
CA THR A 35 -14.76 4.94 -9.06
C THR A 35 -14.78 5.49 -10.48
N VAL A 36 -15.88 6.11 -10.88
CA VAL A 36 -16.01 6.81 -12.17
C VAL A 36 -15.65 8.30 -12.07
N ILE A 37 -15.40 8.79 -10.85
CA ILE A 37 -15.14 10.21 -10.58
C ILE A 37 -13.62 10.44 -10.62
N PRO A 38 -13.11 11.32 -11.49
CA PRO A 38 -11.70 11.68 -11.52
C PRO A 38 -11.19 12.26 -10.20
N ASP A 39 -9.93 11.96 -9.86
CA ASP A 39 -9.29 12.46 -8.63
C ASP A 39 -9.27 14.00 -8.55
N SER A 40 -9.19 14.69 -9.69
CA SER A 40 -9.22 16.15 -9.78
C SER A 40 -10.53 16.80 -9.32
N LEU A 41 -11.62 16.03 -9.27
CA LEU A 41 -12.93 16.51 -8.85
C LEU A 41 -13.22 16.24 -7.36
N LYS A 42 -12.30 15.59 -6.64
CA LYS A 42 -12.47 15.20 -5.24
C LYS A 42 -11.62 16.06 -4.31
N GLU A 43 -11.99 16.17 -3.03
CA GLU A 43 -11.09 16.77 -2.02
C GLU A 43 -9.95 15.82 -1.68
N ASN A 44 -10.24 14.52 -1.60
CA ASN A 44 -9.29 13.44 -1.44
C ASN A 44 -9.56 12.35 -2.48
N ARG A 45 -8.52 11.72 -3.06
CA ARG A 45 -8.68 10.68 -4.09
C ARG A 45 -9.62 9.55 -3.68
N TYR A 46 -9.64 9.21 -2.39
CA TYR A 46 -10.44 8.11 -1.84
C TYR A 46 -11.89 8.51 -1.52
N ASP A 47 -12.24 9.79 -1.64
CA ASP A 47 -13.62 10.24 -1.48
C ASP A 47 -14.51 9.64 -2.56
N ARG A 48 -15.72 9.23 -2.15
CA ARG A 48 -16.71 8.60 -3.03
C ARG A 48 -17.53 9.61 -3.82
N LEU A 49 -17.60 10.86 -3.36
CA LEU A 49 -18.35 11.93 -4.01
C LEU A 49 -17.41 13.06 -4.47
N PRO A 50 -17.74 13.76 -5.58
CA PRO A 50 -16.98 14.93 -5.99
C PRO A 50 -17.23 16.09 -5.02
N PHE A 51 -16.28 17.02 -4.95
CA PHE A 51 -16.36 18.20 -4.10
C PHE A 51 -17.61 19.05 -4.35
N SER A 52 -18.09 19.09 -5.60
CA SER A 52 -19.32 19.80 -5.97
C SER A 52 -20.55 19.38 -5.17
N TYR A 53 -20.54 18.19 -4.56
CA TYR A 53 -21.68 17.66 -3.81
C TYR A 53 -21.70 18.10 -2.34
N LYS A 54 -20.62 18.73 -1.84
CA LYS A 54 -20.42 19.06 -0.41
C LYS A 54 -21.59 19.82 0.22
N ASN A 55 -22.15 20.76 -0.53
CA ASN A 55 -23.26 21.61 -0.08
C ASN A 55 -24.62 21.21 -0.68
N ILE A 56 -24.67 20.09 -1.43
CA ILE A 56 -25.88 19.56 -2.06
C ILE A 56 -26.44 18.42 -1.21
N VAL A 57 -25.57 17.52 -0.74
CA VAL A 57 -25.99 16.36 0.04
C VAL A 57 -26.10 16.69 1.53
N ARG A 58 -26.94 15.92 2.24
CA ARG A 58 -27.05 16.03 3.70
C ARG A 58 -25.69 15.74 4.35
N LYS A 59 -25.38 16.43 5.45
CA LYS A 59 -24.12 16.24 6.20
C LYS A 59 -23.77 14.76 6.47
N PRO A 60 -24.69 13.88 6.92
CA PRO A 60 -24.35 12.48 7.14
C PRO A 60 -23.95 11.72 5.87
N VAL A 61 -24.51 12.07 4.71
CA VAL A 61 -24.15 11.48 3.41
C VAL A 61 -22.77 11.96 2.98
N TRP A 62 -22.49 13.26 3.18
CA TRP A 62 -21.17 13.82 2.92
C TRP A 62 -20.10 13.15 3.79
N ASP A 63 -20.34 13.07 5.10
CA ASP A 63 -19.41 12.47 6.05
C ASP A 63 -19.20 10.97 5.75
N LEU A 64 -20.25 10.24 5.36
CA LEU A 64 -20.14 8.84 4.92
C LEU A 64 -19.31 8.69 3.63
N SER A 65 -19.39 9.66 2.72
CA SER A 65 -18.65 9.60 1.45
C SER A 65 -17.13 9.67 1.59
N LYS A 66 -16.63 10.05 2.77
CA LYS A 66 -15.19 10.07 3.09
C LYS A 66 -14.61 8.69 3.38
N SER A 67 -15.45 7.69 3.58
CA SER A 67 -15.02 6.31 3.79
C SER A 67 -14.82 5.58 2.46
N SER A 68 -13.71 4.84 2.36
CA SER A 68 -13.52 3.86 1.28
C SER A 68 -14.29 2.58 1.63
N ALA A 69 -15.49 2.42 1.07
CA ALA A 69 -16.28 1.19 1.17
C ALA A 69 -15.71 0.06 0.31
#